data_AF-A0A0K9Y2S4-F1
#
_entry.id   AF-A0A0K9Y2S4-F1
#
_cell.length_a   1.000
_cell.length_b   1.000
_cell.length_c   1.000
_cell.angle_alpha   90.00
_cell.angle_beta   90.00
_cell.angle_gamma   90.00
#
_symmetry.space_group_name_H-M   'P 1'
#
loop_
_entity.id
_entity.type
_entity.pdbx_description
1 polymer ?
#
loop_
_entity_poly.entity_id
_entity_poly.type
_entity_poly.pdbx_seq_one_letter_code
_entity_poly.pdbx_strand_id
1 'polypeptide(L)'
;MFFFILSITIRAQNNLEIIKNYEEKALNYENEGKLLEALNYYYAILKQDTLDNGKNAIKKIEYLLPKCRELFYNEIKGKWKLKKKLDLDYYSNIKYTNLILVENNRIFFNNNKINVSEINLESNPFSYNDFSGFPSIKLEKEIWHFSSRIVNGQKRLILRKQTDKNGNLIAKLDHRGIIIDNRKRKKALKKEIDTYYIKK
;
A
#
# COMPACT_ATOMS: atom_id res chain seq x y z
N MET A 1 -29.82 17.16 28.32
CA MET A 1 -28.88 18.11 27.66
C MET A 1 -27.46 18.02 28.22
N PHE A 2 -27.27 18.00 29.55
CA PHE A 2 -25.94 17.90 30.20
C PHE A 2 -25.12 16.65 29.84
N PHE A 3 -25.72 15.46 29.83
CA PHE A 3 -25.03 14.20 29.49
C PHE A 3 -24.56 14.12 28.02
N PHE A 4 -25.22 14.83 27.11
CA PHE A 4 -24.85 14.86 25.69
C PHE A 4 -23.63 15.77 25.45
N ILE A 5 -23.52 16.87 26.19
CA ILE A 5 -22.38 17.79 26.10
C ILE A 5 -21.12 17.13 26.69
N LEU A 6 -21.26 16.46 27.84
CA LEU A 6 -20.14 15.77 28.50
C LEU A 6 -19.54 14.64 27.64
N SER A 7 -20.39 13.84 26.98
CA SER A 7 -19.91 12.74 26.11
C SER A 7 -19.21 13.23 24.84
N ILE A 8 -19.64 14.36 24.27
CA ILE A 8 -18.96 15.01 23.14
C ILE A 8 -17.60 15.56 23.56
N THR A 9 -17.50 16.13 24.77
CA THR A 9 -16.26 16.75 25.26
C THR A 9 -15.19 15.69 25.57
N ILE A 10 -15.58 14.57 26.19
CA ILE A 10 -14.68 13.43 26.44
C ILE A 10 -14.20 12.81 25.13
N ARG A 11 -15.08 12.64 24.14
CA ARG A 11 -14.70 12.11 22.82
C ARG A 11 -13.74 13.03 22.08
N ALA A 12 -13.94 14.35 22.17
CA ALA A 12 -13.03 15.33 21.58
C ALA A 12 -11.65 15.33 22.26
N GLN A 13 -11.60 15.24 23.60
CA GLN A 13 -10.33 15.15 24.34
C GLN A 13 -9.56 13.87 24.02
N ASN A 14 -10.24 12.72 23.99
CA ASN A 14 -9.62 11.45 23.63
C ASN A 14 -9.07 11.47 22.19
N ASN A 15 -9.81 12.06 21.25
CA ASN A 15 -9.32 12.22 19.87
C ASN A 15 -8.06 13.10 19.81
N LEU A 16 -8.01 14.19 20.59
CA LEU A 16 -6.85 15.07 20.63
C LEU A 16 -5.59 14.37 21.16
N GLU A 17 -5.74 13.53 22.19
CA GLU A 17 -4.64 12.75 22.75
C GLU A 17 -4.11 11.70 21.75
N ILE A 18 -5.02 11.03 21.04
CA ILE A 18 -4.65 10.09 19.96
C ILE A 18 -3.86 10.80 18.86
N ILE A 19 -4.33 11.99 18.43
CA ILE A 19 -3.67 12.79 17.39
C ILE A 19 -2.26 13.18 17.84
N LYS A 20 -2.09 13.68 19.08
CA LYS A 20 -0.77 14.02 19.63
C LYS A 20 0.18 12.83 19.64
N ASN A 21 -0.29 11.66 20.08
CA ASN A 21 0.50 10.44 20.07
C ASN A 21 0.92 10.03 18.64
N TYR A 22 0.03 10.18 17.65
CA TYR A 22 0.39 9.92 16.26
C TYR A 22 1.39 10.93 15.72
N GLU A 23 1.27 12.20 16.09
CA GLU A 23 2.21 13.25 15.68
C GLU A 23 3.60 12.99 16.25
N GLU A 24 3.71 12.65 17.53
CA GLU A 24 4.97 12.29 18.19
C GLU A 24 5.62 11.08 17.49
N LYS A 25 4.85 10.03 17.21
CA LYS A 25 5.34 8.86 16.47
C LYS A 25 5.80 9.23 15.07
N ALA A 26 5.03 10.03 14.34
CA ALA A 26 5.39 10.47 13.00
C ALA A 26 6.74 11.21 13.00
N LEU A 27 6.93 12.15 13.93
CA LEU A 27 8.18 12.89 14.08
C LEU A 27 9.36 12.00 14.43
N ASN A 28 9.19 11.04 15.34
CA ASN A 28 10.23 10.07 15.68
C ASN A 28 10.64 9.25 14.45
N TYR A 29 9.68 8.78 13.65
CA TYR A 29 9.98 8.06 12.42
C TYR A 29 10.64 8.94 11.35
N GLU A 30 10.26 10.21 11.22
CA GLU A 30 10.95 11.17 10.34
C GLU A 30 12.42 11.31 10.75
N ASN A 31 12.69 11.51 12.05
CA ASN A 31 14.04 11.67 12.59
C ASN A 31 14.91 10.40 12.41
N GLU A 32 14.28 9.22 12.45
CA GLU A 32 14.94 7.94 12.18
C GLU A 32 15.10 7.64 10.67
N GLY A 33 14.61 8.52 9.78
CA GLY A 33 14.63 8.30 8.33
C GLY A 33 13.62 7.26 7.81
N LYS A 34 12.70 6.80 8.68
CA LYS A 34 11.63 5.84 8.38
C LYS A 34 10.42 6.57 7.78
N LEU A 35 10.61 7.12 6.58
CA LEU A 35 9.65 8.06 5.99
C LEU A 35 8.30 7.43 5.66
N LEU A 36 8.25 6.14 5.32
CA LEU A 36 6.99 5.44 5.01
C LEU A 36 6.12 5.29 6.26
N GLU A 37 6.74 4.95 7.39
CA GLU A 37 6.10 4.84 8.69
C GLU A 37 5.58 6.20 9.15
N ALA A 38 6.39 7.26 9.04
CA ALA A 38 5.96 8.62 9.33
C ALA A 38 4.75 9.04 8.49
N LEU A 39 4.80 8.80 7.18
CA LEU A 39 3.72 9.11 6.25
C LEU A 39 2.41 8.42 6.65
N ASN A 40 2.46 7.15 7.07
CA ASN A 40 1.27 6.42 7.54
C ASN A 40 0.60 7.06 8.77
N TYR A 41 1.39 7.57 9.71
CA TYR A 41 0.84 8.29 10.87
C TYR A 41 0.20 9.61 10.47
N TYR A 42 0.78 10.35 9.53
CA TYR A 42 0.15 11.57 9.01
C TYR A 42 -1.17 11.29 8.29
N TYR A 43 -1.28 10.21 7.51
CA TYR A 43 -2.56 9.77 6.96
C TYR A 43 -3.58 9.41 8.06
N ALA A 44 -3.13 8.82 9.17
CA ALA A 44 -4.00 8.49 10.29
C ALA A 44 -4.53 9.75 11.01
N ILE A 45 -3.68 10.77 11.20
CA ILE A 45 -4.08 12.08 11.75
C ILE A 45 -5.14 12.73 10.86
N LEU A 46 -4.88 12.80 9.55
CA LEU A 46 -5.82 13.40 8.59
C LEU A 46 -7.20 12.74 8.60
N LYS A 47 -7.27 11.42 8.79
CA LYS A 47 -8.54 10.69 8.87
C LYS A 47 -9.33 10.96 10.15
N GLN A 48 -8.66 11.39 11.21
CA GLN A 48 -9.28 11.64 12.52
C GLN A 48 -9.60 13.11 12.76
N ASP A 49 -8.92 14.03 12.06
CA ASP A 49 -9.09 15.47 12.22
C ASP A 49 -9.00 16.21 10.88
N THR A 50 -10.02 17.01 10.59
CA THR A 50 -10.08 17.89 9.41
C THR A 50 -9.78 19.36 9.76
N LEU A 51 -9.50 19.66 11.04
CA LEU A 51 -9.13 20.98 11.53
C LEU A 51 -7.61 21.19 11.37
N ASP A 52 -6.98 21.94 12.28
CA ASP A 52 -5.61 22.41 12.08
C ASP A 52 -4.57 21.27 12.11
N ASN A 53 -4.77 20.22 12.92
CA ASN A 53 -3.86 19.06 12.87
C ASN A 53 -3.97 18.34 11.53
N GLY A 54 -5.19 18.22 10.98
CA GLY A 54 -5.44 17.70 9.64
C GLY A 54 -4.72 18.51 8.56
N LYS A 55 -4.83 19.84 8.60
CA LYS A 55 -4.13 20.75 7.67
C LYS A 55 -2.61 20.59 7.75
N ASN A 56 -2.06 20.45 8.96
CA ASN A 56 -0.63 20.22 9.14
C ASN A 56 -0.20 18.85 8.62
N ALA A 57 -1.02 17.81 8.87
CA ALA A 57 -0.79 16.47 8.34
C ALA A 57 -0.80 16.45 6.81
N ILE A 58 -1.69 17.21 6.15
CA ILE A 58 -1.70 17.33 4.67
C ILE A 58 -0.37 17.88 4.17
N LYS A 59 0.12 18.99 4.74
CA LYS A 59 1.42 19.58 4.35
C LYS A 59 2.57 18.58 4.51
N LYS A 60 2.55 17.81 5.60
CA LYS A 60 3.52 16.76 5.86
C LYS A 60 3.42 15.61 4.85
N ILE A 61 2.20 15.19 4.50
CA ILE A 61 1.96 14.19 3.46
C ILE A 61 2.49 14.68 2.11
N GLU A 62 2.11 15.88 1.67
CA GLU A 62 2.54 16.46 0.40
C GLU A 62 4.07 16.56 0.30
N TYR A 63 4.74 16.86 1.41
CA TYR A 63 6.20 16.90 1.50
C TYR A 63 6.87 15.51 1.45
N LEU A 64 6.35 14.56 2.22
CA LEU A 64 6.96 13.23 2.38
C LEU A 64 6.65 12.31 1.20
N LEU A 65 5.48 12.46 0.59
CA LEU A 65 4.95 11.53 -0.40
C LEU A 65 5.86 11.37 -1.64
N PRO A 66 6.42 12.43 -2.25
CA PRO A 66 7.38 12.29 -3.35
C PRO A 66 8.63 11.49 -2.94
N LYS A 67 9.18 11.73 -1.75
CA LYS A 67 10.35 11.02 -1.23
C LYS A 67 10.04 9.54 -0.98
N CYS A 68 8.88 9.27 -0.40
CA CYS A 68 8.40 7.91 -0.15
C CYS A 68 8.22 7.13 -1.46
N ARG A 69 7.72 7.79 -2.52
CA ARG A 69 7.61 7.20 -3.86
C ARG A 69 8.97 6.86 -4.44
N GLU A 70 9.94 7.75 -4.32
CA GLU A 70 11.30 7.51 -4.81
C GLU A 70 11.96 6.35 -4.06
N LEU A 71 11.86 6.31 -2.72
CA LEU A 71 12.35 5.20 -1.90
C LEU A 71 11.73 3.88 -2.33
N PHE A 72 10.40 3.84 -2.49
CA PHE A 72 9.72 2.64 -2.92
C PHE A 72 10.08 2.24 -4.35
N TYR A 73 10.22 3.20 -5.27
CA TYR A 73 10.65 2.94 -6.64
C TYR A 73 12.05 2.30 -6.66
N ASN A 74 12.99 2.85 -5.91
CA ASN A 74 14.32 2.27 -5.72
C ASN A 74 14.26 0.87 -5.11
N GLU A 75 13.31 0.65 -4.19
CA GLU A 75 13.08 -0.64 -3.56
C GLU A 75 12.68 -1.73 -4.57
N ILE A 76 11.78 -1.39 -5.50
CA ILE A 76 11.23 -2.30 -6.51
C ILE A 76 12.06 -2.37 -7.79
N LYS A 77 13.01 -1.46 -7.99
CA LYS A 77 13.90 -1.45 -9.16
C LYS A 77 14.66 -2.77 -9.32
N GLY A 78 14.74 -3.24 -10.56
CA GLY A 78 15.49 -4.43 -10.96
C GLY A 78 14.64 -5.54 -11.57
N LYS A 79 15.23 -6.73 -11.69
CA LYS A 79 14.62 -7.90 -12.33
C LYS A 79 13.93 -8.77 -11.29
N TRP A 80 12.73 -9.24 -11.62
CA TRP A 80 11.94 -10.11 -10.76
C TRP A 80 11.42 -11.32 -11.54
N LYS A 81 11.38 -12.48 -10.89
CA LYS A 81 10.91 -13.74 -11.47
C LYS A 81 9.64 -14.21 -10.79
N LEU A 82 8.63 -14.56 -11.58
CA LEU A 82 7.37 -15.09 -11.08
C LEU A 82 7.66 -16.39 -10.32
N LYS A 83 7.26 -16.44 -9.04
CA LYS A 83 7.46 -17.63 -8.20
C LYS A 83 6.14 -18.34 -7.92
N LYS A 84 5.05 -17.59 -7.82
CA LYS A 84 3.71 -18.14 -7.64
C LYS A 84 2.70 -17.27 -8.38
N LYS A 85 1.87 -17.90 -9.19
CA LYS A 85 0.66 -17.33 -9.79
C LYS A 85 -0.55 -17.93 -9.10
N LEU A 86 -1.48 -17.09 -8.70
CA LEU A 86 -2.81 -17.49 -8.24
C LEU A 86 -3.83 -17.02 -9.27
N ASP A 87 -4.74 -17.90 -9.68
CA ASP A 87 -5.85 -17.55 -10.57
C ASP A 87 -6.94 -16.81 -9.80
N LEU A 88 -6.63 -15.59 -9.35
CA LEU A 88 -7.63 -14.69 -8.77
C LEU A 88 -7.96 -13.51 -9.71
N ASP A 89 -7.33 -13.45 -10.87
CA ASP A 89 -7.41 -12.32 -11.79
C ASP A 89 -8.24 -12.65 -13.04
N TYR A 90 -9.43 -13.25 -12.84
CA TYR A 90 -10.35 -13.63 -13.92
C TYR A 90 -10.80 -12.44 -14.80
N TYR A 91 -10.58 -11.19 -14.34
CA TYR A 91 -10.93 -9.96 -15.03
C TYR A 91 -9.83 -8.91 -14.89
N SER A 92 -8.61 -9.21 -15.32
CA SER A 92 -7.49 -8.26 -15.34
C SER A 92 -6.99 -8.01 -16.75
N ASN A 93 -6.65 -6.76 -17.05
CA ASN A 93 -5.92 -6.41 -18.27
C ASN A 93 -4.40 -6.70 -18.15
N ILE A 94 -3.89 -6.96 -16.93
CA ILE A 94 -2.50 -7.36 -16.71
C ILE A 94 -2.30 -8.83 -17.07
N LYS A 95 -1.38 -9.07 -18.01
CA LYS A 95 -0.85 -10.40 -18.29
C LYS A 95 0.36 -10.65 -17.39
N TYR A 96 0.20 -11.53 -16.40
CA TYR A 96 1.33 -12.01 -15.59
C TYR A 96 2.32 -12.79 -16.46
N THR A 97 3.57 -12.36 -16.50
CA THR A 97 4.66 -12.97 -17.27
C THR A 97 5.68 -13.65 -16.36
N ASN A 98 6.56 -14.47 -16.93
CA ASN A 98 7.58 -15.18 -16.16
C ASN A 98 8.60 -14.24 -15.49
N LEU A 99 8.83 -13.08 -16.09
CA LEU A 99 9.76 -12.07 -15.63
C LEU A 99 9.09 -10.70 -15.70
N ILE A 100 9.43 -9.83 -14.75
CA ILE A 100 9.23 -8.39 -14.87
C ILE A 100 10.55 -7.67 -14.62
N LEU A 101 10.76 -6.56 -15.31
CA LEU A 101 11.87 -5.63 -15.08
C LEU A 101 11.27 -4.27 -14.74
N VAL A 102 11.73 -3.68 -13.64
CA VAL A 102 11.36 -2.33 -13.24
C VAL A 102 12.58 -1.43 -13.38
N GLU A 103 12.52 -0.49 -14.32
CA GLU A 103 13.56 0.51 -14.58
C GLU A 103 12.97 1.73 -15.28
N ASN A 104 13.64 2.88 -15.18
CA ASN A 104 13.25 4.15 -15.80
C ASN A 104 11.75 4.51 -15.69
N ASN A 105 11.15 4.36 -14.50
CA ASN A 105 9.73 4.56 -14.21
C ASN A 105 8.79 3.72 -15.08
N ARG A 106 9.27 2.56 -15.52
CA ARG A 106 8.53 1.64 -16.37
C ARG A 106 8.62 0.24 -15.81
N ILE A 107 7.60 -0.55 -16.13
CA ILE A 107 7.60 -1.98 -15.95
C ILE A 107 7.55 -2.67 -17.31
N PHE A 108 8.42 -3.65 -17.50
CA PHE A 108 8.48 -4.48 -18.68
C PHE A 108 8.06 -5.90 -18.27
N PHE A 109 6.97 -6.38 -18.86
CA PHE A 109 6.48 -7.74 -18.68
C PHE A 109 7.09 -8.64 -19.75
N ASN A 110 7.89 -9.63 -19.34
CA ASN A 110 8.71 -10.42 -20.24
C ASN A 110 8.45 -11.93 -20.10
N ASN A 111 8.33 -12.62 -21.24
CA ASN A 111 8.37 -14.09 -21.30
C ASN A 111 9.66 -14.54 -21.99
N ASN A 112 10.57 -15.18 -21.23
CA ASN A 112 11.81 -15.75 -21.77
C ASN A 112 12.62 -14.77 -22.67
N LYS A 113 12.73 -13.50 -22.24
CA LYS A 113 13.39 -12.35 -22.91
C LYS A 113 12.60 -11.67 -24.04
N ILE A 114 11.40 -12.12 -24.37
CA ILE A 114 10.50 -11.40 -25.27
C ILE A 114 9.70 -10.39 -24.45
N ASN A 115 9.75 -9.11 -24.83
CA ASN A 115 8.90 -8.07 -24.23
C ASN A 115 7.46 -8.25 -24.69
N VAL A 116 6.57 -8.47 -23.73
CA VAL A 116 5.13 -8.69 -23.94
C VAL A 116 4.36 -7.39 -23.79
N SER A 117 4.75 -6.55 -22.83
CA SER A 117 4.15 -5.24 -22.62
C SER A 117 5.04 -4.34 -21.79
N GLU A 118 5.03 -3.05 -22.12
CA GLU A 118 5.69 -1.97 -21.38
C GLU A 118 4.62 -1.03 -20.84
N ILE A 119 4.71 -0.68 -19.55
CA ILE A 119 3.75 0.22 -18.91
C ILE A 119 4.50 1.23 -18.05
N ASN A 120 4.12 2.50 -18.15
CA ASN A 120 4.65 3.55 -17.29
C ASN A 120 4.09 3.38 -15.87
N LEU A 121 4.95 3.59 -14.87
CA LEU A 121 4.52 3.74 -13.49
C LEU A 121 3.93 5.13 -13.32
N GLU A 122 2.69 5.17 -12.86
CA GLU A 122 2.02 6.41 -12.53
C GLU A 122 2.15 6.69 -11.04
N SER A 123 2.56 7.91 -10.75
CA SER A 123 2.43 8.49 -9.42
C SER A 123 0.99 8.98 -9.28
N ASN A 124 0.12 8.18 -8.66
CA ASN A 124 -1.25 8.62 -8.40
C ASN A 124 -1.22 9.91 -7.57
N PRO A 125 -1.94 10.98 -7.94
CA PRO A 125 -2.04 12.15 -7.07
C PRO A 125 -2.60 11.72 -5.71
N PHE A 126 -2.18 12.41 -4.66
CA PHE A 126 -2.75 12.21 -3.33
C PHE A 126 -4.28 12.38 -3.39
N SER A 127 -5.02 11.40 -2.92
CA SER A 127 -6.46 11.50 -2.66
C SER A 127 -6.72 11.30 -1.18
N TYR A 128 -7.63 12.09 -0.61
CA TYR A 128 -8.09 11.96 0.77
C TYR A 128 -8.67 10.57 1.08
N ASN A 129 -9.12 9.86 0.04
CA ASN A 129 -9.67 8.51 0.14
C ASN A 129 -8.63 7.41 -0.09
N ASP A 130 -7.39 7.75 -0.48
CA ASP A 130 -6.37 6.76 -0.77
C ASP A 130 -5.75 6.20 0.52
N PHE A 131 -5.64 4.87 0.55
CA PHE A 131 -4.91 4.14 1.59
C PHE A 131 -3.45 3.88 1.20
N SER A 132 -3.00 4.34 0.02
CA SER A 132 -1.67 3.97 -0.49
C SER A 132 -1.22 4.91 -1.61
N GLY A 133 -0.51 5.98 -1.28
CA GLY A 133 0.08 6.91 -2.26
C GLY A 133 1.36 6.39 -2.95
N PHE A 134 1.48 5.08 -3.15
CA PHE A 134 2.66 4.41 -3.69
C PHE A 134 2.58 4.26 -5.23
N PRO A 135 3.70 3.99 -5.92
CA PRO A 135 3.72 3.77 -7.35
C PRO A 135 2.68 2.74 -7.78
N SER A 136 1.94 3.11 -8.82
CA SER A 136 0.85 2.33 -9.36
C SER A 136 1.04 2.12 -10.85
N ILE A 137 0.29 1.19 -11.40
CA ILE A 137 0.04 1.08 -12.83
C ILE A 137 -1.41 1.42 -13.06
N LYS A 138 -1.67 2.30 -14.02
CA LYS A 138 -3.00 2.51 -14.57
C LYS A 138 -3.09 1.83 -15.94
N LEU A 139 -4.12 1.01 -16.10
CA LEU A 139 -4.45 0.34 -17.37
C LEU A 139 -5.92 0.57 -17.67
N GLU A 140 -6.20 1.46 -18.62
CA GLU A 140 -7.56 1.93 -18.89
C GLU A 140 -8.19 2.53 -17.61
N LYS A 141 -9.14 1.81 -17.00
CA LYS A 141 -9.80 2.15 -15.73
C LYS A 141 -9.27 1.35 -14.54
N GLU A 142 -8.42 0.36 -14.77
CA GLU A 142 -7.83 -0.46 -13.72
C GLU A 142 -6.64 0.25 -13.06
N ILE A 143 -6.56 0.16 -11.74
CA ILE A 143 -5.42 0.66 -10.96
C ILE A 143 -4.82 -0.50 -10.19
N TRP A 144 -3.50 -0.68 -10.34
CA TRP A 144 -2.72 -1.74 -9.76
C TRP A 144 -1.60 -1.17 -8.90
N HIS A 145 -1.55 -1.58 -7.64
CA HIS A 145 -0.56 -1.10 -6.69
C HIS A 145 0.54 -2.14 -6.49
N PHE A 146 1.76 -1.65 -6.45
CA PHE A 146 2.89 -2.45 -6.04
C PHE A 146 2.98 -2.48 -4.52
N SER A 147 3.35 -3.63 -4.00
CA SER A 147 3.85 -3.76 -2.64
C SER A 147 5.00 -4.73 -2.61
N SER A 148 5.95 -4.47 -1.72
CA SER A 148 7.04 -5.37 -1.42
C SER A 148 6.91 -5.85 0.03
N ARG A 149 7.33 -7.09 0.28
CA ARG A 149 7.49 -7.59 1.65
C ARG A 149 8.54 -8.68 1.72
N ILE A 150 9.11 -8.85 2.90
CA ILE A 150 10.03 -9.95 3.19
C ILE A 150 9.25 -11.08 3.85
N VAL A 151 9.32 -12.29 3.29
CA VAL A 151 8.73 -13.48 3.88
C VAL A 151 9.73 -14.63 3.77
N ASN A 152 10.12 -15.20 4.92
CA ASN A 152 11.16 -16.24 5.02
C ASN A 152 12.48 -15.82 4.34
N GLY A 153 12.94 -14.59 4.60
CA GLY A 153 14.17 -14.03 4.03
C GLY A 153 14.11 -13.67 2.54
N GLN A 154 13.00 -13.98 1.85
CA GLN A 154 12.83 -13.66 0.43
C GLN A 154 12.05 -12.36 0.27
N LYS A 155 12.63 -11.40 -0.46
CA LYS A 155 11.93 -10.21 -0.91
C LYS A 155 10.95 -10.57 -2.02
N ARG A 156 9.67 -10.29 -1.79
CA ARG A 156 8.56 -10.56 -2.71
C ARG A 156 8.01 -9.26 -3.23
N LEU A 157 7.82 -9.16 -4.54
CA LEU A 157 7.07 -8.10 -5.19
C LEU A 157 5.69 -8.61 -5.55
N ILE A 158 4.68 -7.87 -5.14
CA ILE A 158 3.26 -8.21 -5.27
C ILE A 158 2.58 -7.09 -6.04
N LEU A 159 1.79 -7.48 -7.02
CA LEU A 159 0.90 -6.59 -7.77
C LEU A 159 -0.52 -6.85 -7.30
N ARG A 160 -1.18 -5.83 -6.72
CA ARG A 160 -2.55 -5.93 -6.24
C ARG A 160 -3.46 -4.99 -7.01
N LYS A 161 -4.58 -5.52 -7.49
CA LYS A 161 -5.64 -4.71 -8.10
C LYS A 161 -6.31 -3.89 -7.00
N GLN A 162 -6.29 -2.57 -7.14
CA GLN A 162 -7.06 -1.66 -6.30
C GLN A 162 -8.41 -1.33 -6.93
N THR A 163 -8.44 -1.10 -8.24
CA THR A 163 -9.66 -0.71 -8.97
C THR A 163 -9.84 -1.60 -10.19
N ASP A 164 -11.07 -2.08 -10.44
CA ASP A 164 -11.40 -2.84 -11.64
C ASP A 164 -11.69 -1.98 -12.88
N LYS A 165 -11.91 -2.64 -14.02
CA LYS A 165 -12.21 -1.96 -15.29
C LYS A 165 -13.52 -1.16 -15.27
N ASN A 166 -14.38 -1.38 -14.29
CA ASN A 166 -15.62 -0.64 -14.10
C ASN A 166 -15.47 0.54 -13.12
N GLY A 167 -14.29 0.71 -12.51
CA GLY A 167 -14.04 1.72 -11.48
C GLY A 167 -14.38 1.27 -10.06
N ASN A 168 -14.70 0.00 -9.84
CA ASN A 168 -15.03 -0.50 -8.50
C ASN A 168 -13.75 -0.74 -7.69
N LEU A 169 -13.78 -0.34 -6.42
CA LEU A 169 -12.73 -0.66 -5.45
C LEU A 169 -12.74 -2.17 -5.15
N ILE A 170 -11.58 -2.81 -5.26
CA ILE A 170 -11.39 -4.22 -4.97
C ILE A 170 -10.74 -4.35 -3.58
N ALA A 171 -11.51 -4.89 -2.64
CA ALA A 171 -11.01 -5.27 -1.33
C ALA A 171 -10.89 -6.79 -1.24
N LYS A 172 -9.70 -7.29 -0.93
CA LYS A 172 -9.46 -8.71 -0.66
C LYS A 172 -9.36 -8.93 0.84
N LEU A 173 -10.33 -9.64 1.41
CA LEU A 173 -10.32 -10.01 2.83
C LEU A 173 -9.45 -11.24 3.05
N ASP A 174 -8.46 -11.12 3.94
CA ASP A 174 -7.67 -12.25 4.40
C ASP A 174 -8.39 -13.00 5.54
N HIS A 175 -9.27 -13.92 5.16
CA HIS A 175 -10.06 -14.71 6.11
C HIS A 175 -9.23 -15.66 7.00
N ARG A 176 -7.92 -15.81 6.77
CA ARG A 176 -7.07 -16.70 7.57
C ARG A 176 -6.95 -16.23 9.03
N GLY A 177 -7.12 -14.93 9.27
CA GLY A 177 -7.16 -14.36 10.62
C GLY A 177 -8.38 -14.80 11.44
N ILE A 178 -9.47 -15.19 10.77
CA ILE A 178 -10.75 -15.59 11.39
C ILE A 178 -10.71 -17.05 11.85
N ILE A 179 -9.73 -17.85 11.41
CA ILE A 179 -9.59 -19.26 11.79
C ILE A 179 -9.32 -19.35 13.30
N ILE A 180 -10.33 -19.82 14.06
CA ILE A 180 -10.28 -19.93 15.51
C ILE A 180 -9.20 -20.92 15.97
N ASP A 181 -9.11 -22.08 15.32
CA ASP A 181 -8.12 -23.11 15.63
C ASP A 181 -6.68 -22.61 15.36
N ASN A 182 -5.87 -22.52 16.42
CA ASN A 182 -4.50 -22.02 16.37
C ASN A 182 -3.59 -22.81 15.41
N ARG A 183 -3.72 -24.14 15.37
CA ARG A 183 -2.87 -25.00 14.52
C ARG A 183 -3.26 -24.85 13.05
N LYS A 184 -4.57 -24.86 12.75
CA LYS A 184 -5.10 -24.64 11.39
C LYS A 184 -4.78 -23.23 10.90
N ARG A 185 -4.92 -22.21 11.74
CA ARG A 185 -4.55 -20.82 11.44
C ARG A 185 -3.08 -20.70 11.11
N LYS A 186 -2.18 -21.24 11.95
CA LYS A 186 -0.73 -21.27 11.66
C LYS A 186 -0.43 -21.97 10.33
N LYS A 187 -1.07 -23.10 10.02
CA LYS A 187 -0.90 -23.79 8.72
C LYS A 187 -1.40 -22.94 7.55
N ALA A 188 -2.53 -22.25 7.69
CA ALA A 188 -3.09 -21.40 6.65
C ALA A 188 -2.26 -20.13 6.41
N LEU A 189 -1.77 -19.48 7.47
CA LEU A 189 -0.90 -18.31 7.39
C LEU A 189 0.44 -18.60 6.69
N LYS A 190 0.92 -19.84 6.75
CA LYS A 190 2.10 -20.28 5.99
C LYS A 190 1.86 -20.35 4.47
N LYS A 191 0.61 -20.49 4.02
CA LYS A 191 0.29 -20.52 2.58
C LYS A 191 0.31 -19.10 2.03
N GLU A 192 0.93 -18.89 0.88
CA GLU A 192 0.87 -17.60 0.19
C GLU A 192 -0.50 -17.39 -0.46
N ILE A 193 -1.07 -16.20 -0.30
CA ILE A 193 -2.38 -15.79 -0.81
C ILE A 193 -2.29 -14.84 -1.99
N ASP A 194 -1.11 -14.30 -2.31
CA ASP A 194 -0.93 -13.38 -3.43
C ASP A 194 -0.08 -14.00 -4.55
N THR A 195 -0.35 -13.60 -5.80
CA THR A 195 0.61 -13.77 -6.89
C THR A 195 1.85 -12.92 -6.58
N TYR A 196 3.05 -13.49 -6.69
CA TYR A 196 4.27 -12.77 -6.36
C TYR A 196 5.48 -13.16 -7.20
N TYR A 197 6.36 -12.18 -7.33
CA TYR A 197 7.67 -12.31 -7.94
C TYR A 197 8.76 -12.24 -6.86
N ILE A 198 9.90 -12.88 -7.12
CA ILE A 198 11.11 -12.81 -6.28
C ILE A 198 12.19 -12.04 -7.00
N LYS A 199 12.97 -11.24 -6.26
CA LYS A 199 14.10 -10.50 -6.83
C LYS A 199 15.13 -11.48 -7.37
N LYS A 200 15.60 -11.25 -8.60
CA LYS A 200 16.62 -12.07 -9.26
C LYS A 200 18.00 -11.47 -9.05
#